data_AF-A0A428ZEP5-F1
#
_entry.id   AF-A0A428ZEP5-F1
#
_cell.length_a   1.000
_cell.length_b   1.000
_cell.length_c   1.000
_cell.angle_alpha   90.00
_cell.angle_beta   90.00
_cell.angle_gamma   90.00
#
_symmetry.space_group_name_H-M   'P 1'
#
loop_
_entity.id
_entity.type
_entity.pdbx_description
1 polymer ?
#
loop_
_entity_poly.entity_id
_entity_poly.type
_entity_poly.pdbx_seq_one_letter_code
_entity_poly.pdbx_strand_id
1 'polypeptide(L)' 'MSIASIRRANGYVRLLLQEKAGEAAHARIRDDRCAAADQVLGRSLQVGERVLVRGYVEQEPVLPTCIKTIDVFTVQAMA' A
#
# COMPACT_ATOMS: atom_id res chain seq x y z
N MET A 1 -2.90 -3.96 9.24
CA MET A 1 -1.50 -4.46 9.14
C MET A 1 -0.55 -3.32 9.50
N SER A 2 0.70 -3.60 9.87
CA SER A 2 1.73 -2.56 10.06
C SER A 2 2.57 -2.37 8.80
N ILE A 3 3.02 -1.16 8.53
CA ILE A 3 3.88 -0.86 7.38
C ILE A 3 5.31 -1.29 7.68
N ALA A 4 5.81 -2.29 6.98
CA ALA A 4 7.18 -2.79 7.10
C ALA A 4 8.16 -2.01 6.20
N SER A 5 7.72 -1.57 5.02
CA SER A 5 8.53 -0.68 4.16
C SER A 5 7.67 0.21 3.28
N ILE A 6 8.24 1.36 2.89
CA ILE A 6 7.61 2.35 2.02
C ILE A 6 8.57 2.69 0.88
N ARG A 7 8.07 2.65 -0.35
CA ARG A 7 8.74 3.23 -1.51
C ARG A 7 7.85 4.30 -2.12
N ARG A 8 8.38 5.52 -2.21
CA ARG A 8 7.71 6.65 -2.87
C ARG A 8 8.33 6.85 -4.25
N ALA A 9 7.50 6.99 -5.27
CA ALA A 9 7.91 7.30 -6.63
C ALA A 9 6.95 8.32 -7.23
N ASN A 10 7.36 8.96 -8.33
CA ASN A 10 6.47 9.88 -9.03
C ASN A 10 5.24 9.11 -9.54
N GLY A 11 4.05 9.48 -9.07
CA GLY A 11 2.77 8.87 -9.46
C GLY A 11 2.26 7.75 -8.55
N TYR A 12 3.05 7.23 -7.59
CA TYR A 12 2.55 6.21 -6.64
C TYR A 12 3.38 6.07 -5.35
N VAL A 13 2.73 5.51 -4.32
CA VAL A 13 3.37 5.01 -3.10
C VAL A 13 3.15 3.50 -3.03
N ARG A 14 4.23 2.73 -2.82
CA ARG A 14 4.17 1.29 -2.56
C ARG A 14 4.45 1.01 -1.10
N LEU A 15 3.61 0.18 -0.50
CA LEU A 15 3.71 -0.27 0.88
C LEU A 15 3.96 -1.79 0.88
N LEU A 16 4.87 -2.22 1.75
CA LEU A 16 4.90 -3.59 2.24
C LEU A 16 4.20 -3.61 3.59
N LEU A 17 3.07 -4.31 3.66
CA LEU A 17 2.28 -4.48 4.87
C LEU A 17 2.61 -5.82 5.47
N GLN A 18 2.79 -5.87 6.79
CA GLN A 18 3.08 -7.11 7.51
C GLN A 18 2.06 -7.30 8.63
N GLU A 19 1.63 -8.55 8.79
CA GLU A 19 0.84 -9.01 9.92
C GLU A 19 1.71 -9.77 10.92
N LYS A 20 1.30 -9.79 12.20
CA LYS A 20 2.05 -10.45 13.28
C LYS A 20 2.27 -11.96 13.02
N ALA A 21 1.38 -12.60 12.26
CA ALA A 21 1.47 -14.00 11.89
C ALA A 21 2.52 -14.30 10.80
N GLY A 22 3.27 -13.29 10.32
CA GLY A 22 4.28 -13.44 9.28
C GLY A 22 3.74 -13.27 7.87
N GLU A 23 2.43 -13.09 7.70
CA GLU A 23 1.84 -12.74 6.41
C GLU A 23 2.26 -11.34 5.97
N ALA A 24 2.58 -11.20 4.68
CA ALA A 24 2.94 -9.92 4.08
C ALA A 24 2.10 -9.68 2.82
N ALA A 25 1.68 -8.43 2.64
CA ALA A 25 0.92 -7.98 1.49
C ALA A 25 1.57 -6.75 0.87
N HIS A 26 1.64 -6.71 -0.46
CA HIS A 26 2.03 -5.52 -1.18
C HIS A 26 0.79 -4.67 -1.44
N ALA A 27 0.91 -3.36 -1.26
CA ALA A 27 -0.14 -2.41 -1.63
C ALA A 27 0.45 -1.24 -2.41
N ARG A 28 -0.30 -0.71 -3.37
CA ARG A 28 0.10 0.41 -4.23
C ARG A 28 -1.01 1.44 -4.28
N ILE A 29 -0.68 2.65 -3.84
CA ILE A 29 -1.54 3.84 -3.87
C ILE A 29 -1.11 4.63 -5.09
N ARG A 30 -1.95 4.70 -6.13
CA ARG A 30 -1.64 5.46 -7.36
C ARG A 30 -2.34 6.81 -7.36
N ASP A 31 -1.63 7.84 -7.81
CA ASP A 31 -2.15 9.21 -7.86
C ASP A 31 -3.29 9.37 -8.88
N ASP A 32 -3.40 8.49 -9.87
CA ASP A 32 -4.43 8.51 -10.91
C ASP A 32 -5.69 7.67 -10.58
N ARG A 33 -5.68 6.96 -9.44
CA ARG A 33 -6.74 5.99 -9.08
C ARG A 33 -7.30 6.16 -7.67
N CYS A 34 -6.55 6.78 -6.77
CA CYS A 34 -7.02 7.12 -5.43
C CYS A 34 -7.66 8.51 -5.38
N ALA A 35 -8.56 8.74 -4.43
CA ALA A 35 -8.99 10.10 -4.11
C ALA A 35 -7.80 10.92 -3.57
N ALA A 36 -7.82 12.25 -3.77
CA ALA A 36 -6.71 13.12 -3.39
C ALA A 36 -6.34 13.00 -1.89
N ALA A 37 -7.33 12.81 -1.01
CA ALA A 37 -7.10 12.61 0.42
C ALA A 37 -6.28 11.33 0.71
N ASP A 38 -6.59 10.23 0.05
CA ASP A 38 -5.87 8.95 0.16
C ASP A 38 -4.44 9.05 -0.38
N GLN A 39 -4.23 9.82 -1.45
CA GLN A 39 -2.90 10.09 -1.99
C GLN A 39 -2.04 10.88 -1.00
N VAL A 40 -2.60 11.95 -0.44
CA VAL A 40 -1.92 12.79 0.57
C VAL A 40 -1.58 11.96 1.79
N LEU A 41 -2.56 11.20 2.32
CA LEU A 41 -2.34 10.30 3.45
C LEU A 41 -1.25 9.27 3.13
N GLY A 42 -1.35 8.60 1.99
CA GLY A 42 -0.36 7.61 1.55
C GLY A 42 1.08 8.16 1.52
N ARG A 43 1.24 9.44 1.16
CA ARG A 43 2.56 10.11 1.14
C ARG A 43 3.07 10.44 2.54
N SER A 44 2.19 10.76 3.49
CA SER A 44 2.55 11.08 4.87
C SER A 44 2.81 9.87 5.77
N LEU A 45 2.35 8.67 5.37
CA LEU A 45 2.53 7.44 6.13
C LEU A 45 4.00 7.15 6.50
N GLN A 46 4.21 6.51 7.64
CA GLN A 46 5.53 6.13 8.15
C GLN A 46 5.66 4.62 8.36
N VAL A 47 6.89 4.11 8.32
CA VAL A 47 7.19 2.71 8.67
C VAL A 47 6.81 2.49 10.14
N GLY A 48 6.16 1.37 10.43
CA GLY A 48 5.62 1.02 11.75
C GLY A 48 4.17 1.43 11.98
N GLU A 49 3.63 2.39 11.21
CA GLU A 49 2.23 2.76 11.33
C GLU A 49 1.29 1.62 10.93
N ARG A 50 0.12 1.58 11.58
CA ARG A 50 -0.92 0.61 11.26
C ARG A 50 -1.87 1.23 10.27
N VAL A 51 -2.22 0.46 9.25
CA VAL A 51 -3.16 0.88 8.21
C VAL A 51 -4.15 -0.22 7.87
N LEU A 52 -5.32 0.23 7.44
CA LEU A 52 -6.28 -0.55 6.66
C LEU A 52 -6.26 -0.03 5.22
N VAL A 53 -6.07 -0.93 4.27
CA VAL A 53 -6.14 -0.61 2.84
C VAL A 53 -7.25 -1.43 2.20
N ARG A 54 -7.94 -0.83 1.22
CA ARG A 54 -8.92 -1.50 0.38
C ARG A 54 -8.57 -1.26 -1.07
N GLY A 55 -8.67 -2.33 -1.86
CA GLY A 55 -8.18 -2.32 -3.23
C GLY A 55 -8.55 -3.59 -3.98
N TYR A 56 -8.17 -3.64 -5.24
CA TYR A 56 -8.26 -4.84 -6.07
C TYR A 56 -6.94 -5.59 -6.04
N VAL A 57 -7.00 -6.92 -6.04
CA VAL A 57 -5.80 -7.74 -6.14
C VAL A 57 -5.36 -7.79 -7.60
N GLU A 58 -4.14 -7.34 -7.87
CA GLU A 58 -3.54 -7.32 -9.20
C GLU A 58 -2.17 -8.01 -9.20
N GLN A 59 -1.78 -8.52 -10.36
CA GLN A 59 -0.40 -8.92 -10.63
C GLN A 59 0.33 -7.73 -11.27
N GLU A 60 1.32 -7.18 -10.58
CA GLU A 60 2.17 -6.15 -11.18
C GLU A 60 3.16 -6.80 -12.17
N PRO A 61 3.32 -6.27 -13.41
CA PRO A 61 4.29 -6.80 -14.37
C PRO A 61 5.74 -6.72 -13.89
N VAL A 62 6.06 -5.74 -13.04
CA VAL A 62 7.40 -5.50 -12.50
C VAL A 62 7.74 -6.42 -11.31
N LEU A 63 6.76 -7.13 -10.75
CA LEU A 63 6.96 -8.04 -9.63
C LEU A 63 6.92 -9.49 -10.11
N PRO A 64 7.63 -10.42 -9.45
CA PRO A 64 7.48 -11.85 -9.69
C PRO A 64 6.01 -12.30 -9.64
N THR A 65 5.65 -13.30 -10.45
CA THR A 65 4.27 -13.79 -10.62
C THR A 65 3.63 -14.37 -9.35
N CYS A 66 4.44 -14.71 -8.34
CA CYS A 66 3.97 -15.13 -7.03
C CYS A 66 3.58 -13.96 -6.11
N ILE A 67 3.95 -12.73 -6.44
CA ILE A 67 3.65 -11.55 -5.62
C ILE A 67 2.39 -10.88 -6.14
N LYS A 68 1.34 -10.92 -5.33
CA LYS A 68 0.11 -10.15 -5.54
C LYS A 68 0.20 -8.80 -4.86
N THR A 69 -0.32 -7.77 -5.52
CA THR A 69 -0.38 -6.41 -4.99
C THR A 69 -1.81 -5.94 -4.94
N ILE A 70 -2.17 -5.25 -3.85
CA ILE A 70 -3.44 -4.55 -3.70
C ILE A 70 -3.30 -3.20 -4.38
N ASP A 71 -3.99 -2.99 -5.50
CA ASP A 71 -4.16 -1.68 -6.12
C ASP A 71 -5.22 -0.90 -5.33
N VAL A 72 -4.74 0.06 -4.53
CA VAL A 72 -5.52 0.72 -3.48
C VAL A 72 -6.47 1.73 -4.09
N PHE A 73 -7.70 1.79 -3.57
CA PHE A 73 -8.63 2.90 -3.80
C PHE A 73 -8.99 3.65 -2.50
N THR A 74 -8.73 3.06 -1.32
CA THR A 74 -8.89 3.74 -0.02
C THR A 74 -7.83 3.28 0.97
N VAL A 75 -7.30 4.23 1.74
CA VAL A 75 -6.37 3.98 2.85
C VAL A 75 -6.86 4.68 4.12
N GLN A 76 -6.75 3.99 5.25
CA GLN A 76 -7.08 4.52 6.56
C GLN A 76 -5.93 4.25 7.52
N ALA A 77 -5.43 5.30 8.16
CA ALA A 77 -4.52 5.16 9.29
C ALA A 77 -5.29 4.60 10.48
N MET A 78 -4.66 3.69 11.21
CA MET A 78 -5.22 3.07 12.41
C MET A 78 -4.36 3.45 13.62
N ALA A 79 -5.02 3.82 14.72
CA ALA A 79 -4.40 3.98 16.02
C ALA A 79 -3.96 2.62 16.61
#